data_AF-A0A952Z9R5-F1
#
_entry.id   AF-A0A952Z9R5-F1
#
_cell.length_a   1.000
_cell.length_b   1.000
_cell.length_c   1.000
_cell.angle_alpha   90.00
_cell.angle_beta   90.00
_cell.angle_gamma   90.00
#
_symmetry.space_group_name_H-M   'P 1'
#
loop_
_entity.id
_entity.type
_entity.pdbx_description
1 polymer ?
#
loop_
_entity_poly.entity_id
_entity_poly.type
_entity_poly.pdbx_seq_one_letter_code
_entity_poly.pdbx_strand_id
1 'polypeptide(L)' 'MLLLRLVGILALVSIGVSFALYVVYRDRRYLRFAWRVLVATLLLAGLLMLFYAAERFLVVL' A
#
# COMPACT_ATOMS: atom_id res chain seq x y z
N MET A 1 7.01 12.41 5.53
CA MET A 1 5.92 11.90 6.40
C MET A 1 4.51 12.07 5.80
N LEU A 2 4.18 13.22 5.18
CA LEU A 2 2.88 13.44 4.52
C LEU A 2 2.61 12.47 3.35
N LEU A 3 3.62 12.21 2.52
CA LEU A 3 3.50 11.32 1.36
C LEU A 3 3.14 9.88 1.75
N LEU A 4 3.84 9.30 2.74
CA LEU A 4 3.52 7.98 3.29
C LEU A 4 2.11 7.90 3.87
N ARG A 5 1.68 8.96 4.57
CA ARG A 5 0.30 9.06 5.07
C ARG A 5 -0.72 9.08 3.94
N LEU A 6 -0.49 9.88 2.91
CA LEU A 6 -1.40 10.00 1.77
C LEU A 6 -1.53 8.67 1.01
N VAL A 7 -0.40 8.02 0.74
CA VAL A 7 -0.38 6.69 0.11
C VAL A 7 -1.08 5.66 0.99
N GLY A 8 -0.83 5.67 2.31
CA GLY A 8 -1.49 4.75 3.24
C GLY A 8 -3.00 4.91 3.25
N ILE A 9 -3.50 6.15 3.25
CA ILE A 9 -4.95 6.45 3.19
C ILE A 9 -5.53 6.00 1.84
N LEU A 10 -4.88 6.34 0.73
CA LEU A 10 -5.31 5.92 -0.61
C LEU A 10 -5.36 4.40 -0.77
N ALA A 11 -4.39 3.69 -0.19
CA ALA A 11 -4.35 2.25 -0.17
C ALA A 11 -5.49 1.66 0.67
N LEU A 12 -5.74 2.19 1.87
CA LEU A 12 -6.83 1.79 2.74
C LEU A 12 -8.19 1.97 2.06
N VAL A 13 -8.41 3.14 1.44
CA VAL A 13 -9.64 3.42 0.68
C VAL A 13 -9.77 2.46 -0.50
N SER A 14 -8.70 2.24 -1.26
CA SER A 14 -8.73 1.33 -2.41
C SER A 14 -9.02 -0.12 -2.02
N ILE A 15 -8.45 -0.59 -0.90
CA ILE A 15 -8.71 -1.93 -0.36
C ILE A 15 -10.17 -2.01 0.13
N GLY A 16 -10.63 -1.01 0.88
CA GLY A 16 -12.01 -0.95 1.40
C GLY A 16 -13.06 -0.93 0.29
N VAL A 17 -12.86 -0.11 -0.75
CA VAL A 17 -13.74 -0.05 -1.92
C VAL A 17 -13.73 -1.36 -2.69
N SER A 18 -12.55 -1.95 -2.91
CA SER A 18 -12.44 -3.26 -3.59
C SER A 18 -13.12 -4.37 -2.80
N PHE A 19 -13.03 -4.35 -1.47
CA PHE A 19 -13.72 -5.29 -0.60
C PHE A 19 -15.24 -5.08 -0.61
N ALA A 20 -15.71 -3.83 -0.55
CA ALA A 20 -17.13 -3.52 -0.67
C ALA A 20 -17.71 -3.99 -2.01
N LEU A 21 -17.00 -3.76 -3.11
CA LEU A 21 -17.38 -4.27 -4.43
C LEU A 21 -17.37 -5.80 -4.48
N TYR A 22 -16.42 -6.45 -3.82
CA TYR A 22 -16.44 -7.90 -3.69
C TYR A 22 -17.69 -8.40 -2.95
N VAL A 23 -18.11 -7.73 -1.86
CA VAL A 23 -19.32 -8.13 -1.12
C VAL A 23 -20.58 -7.97 -1.98
N VAL A 24 -20.68 -6.87 -2.72
CA VAL A 24 -21.85 -6.55 -3.57
C VAL A 24 -21.92 -7.47 -4.79
N TYR A 25 -20.84 -7.60 -5.55
CA TYR A 25 -20.84 -8.33 -6.82
C TYR A 25 -20.45 -9.80 -6.64
N ARG A 26 -19.94 -10.22 -5.48
CA ARG A 26 -19.40 -11.56 -5.17
C ARG A 26 -18.34 -12.06 -6.15
N ASP A 27 -17.77 -11.14 -6.94
CA ASP A 27 -16.89 -11.47 -8.03
C ASP A 27 -15.43 -11.52 -7.56
N ARG A 28 -14.77 -12.68 -7.69
CA ARG A 28 -13.40 -12.89 -7.17
C ARG A 28 -12.35 -11.99 -7.82
N ARG A 29 -12.70 -11.33 -8.93
CA ARG A 29 -11.86 -10.34 -9.60
C ARG A 29 -11.54 -9.14 -8.69
N TYR A 30 -12.50 -8.68 -7.89
CA TYR A 30 -12.31 -7.56 -6.96
C TYR A 30 -11.37 -7.93 -5.81
N LEU A 31 -11.41 -9.19 -5.35
CA LEU A 31 -10.49 -9.71 -4.35
C LEU A 31 -9.04 -9.74 -4.86
N ARG A 32 -8.83 -10.15 -6.12
CA ARG A 32 -7.50 -10.10 -6.77
C ARG A 32 -7.00 -8.67 -6.94
N PHE A 33 -7.89 -7.72 -7.23
CA PHE A 33 -7.53 -6.31 -7.32
C PHE A 33 -7.11 -5.75 -5.96
N ALA A 34 -7.89 -6.02 -4.91
CA ALA A 34 -7.54 -5.66 -3.53
C ALA A 34 -6.18 -6.23 -3.12
N TRP A 35 -5.91 -7.50 -3.45
CA TRP A 35 -4.63 -8.14 -3.17
C TRP A 35 -3.47 -7.45 -3.90
N ARG A 36 -3.63 -7.12 -5.19
CA ARG A 36 -2.61 -6.39 -5.95
C ARG A 36 -2.33 -5.01 -5.36
N VAL A 37 -3.38 -4.27 -4.98
CA VAL A 37 -3.25 -2.95 -4.33
C VAL A 37 -2.51 -3.09 -3.00
N LEU A 38 -2.82 -4.11 -2.20
CA LEU A 38 -2.18 -4.36 -0.93
C LEU A 38 -0.69 -4.68 -1.10
N VAL A 39 -0.33 -5.58 -2.03
CA VAL A 39 1.07 -5.92 -2.34
C VAL A 39 1.84 -4.72 -2.89
N ALA A 40 1.25 -3.95 -3.81
CA ALA A 40 1.87 -2.74 -4.35
C ALA A 40 2.13 -1.70 -3.25
N THR A 41 1.17 -1.51 -2.34
CA THR A 41 1.33 -0.61 -1.20
C THR A 41 2.45 -1.07 -0.26
N LEU A 42 2.50 -2.36 0.04
CA LEU A 42 3.55 -2.96 0.88
C LEU A 42 4.94 -2.82 0.24
N LEU A 43 5.06 -3.08 -1.06
CA LEU A 43 6.31 -2.88 -1.79
C LEU A 43 6.77 -1.43 -1.75
N LEU A 44 5.86 -0.48 -2.00
CA LEU A 44 6.19 0.95 -1.93
C LEU A 44 6.62 1.36 -0.51
N ALA A 45 5.89 0.92 0.52
CA ALA A 45 6.23 1.19 1.91
C ALA A 45 7.59 0.59 2.30
N GLY A 46 7.86 -0.65 1.88
CA GLY A 46 9.15 -1.32 2.08
C GLY A 46 10.30 -0.59 1.38
N LEU A 47 10.09 -0.14 0.14
CA LEU A 47 11.08 0.63 -0.61
C LEU A 47 11.42 1.96 0.09
N LEU A 48 10.40 2.68 0.58
CA LEU A 48 10.60 3.91 1.34
C LEU A 48 11.31 3.68 2.68
N MET A 49 10.99 2.58 3.38
CA MET A 49 11.72 2.17 4.58
C MET A 49 13.18 1.88 4.29
N LEU A 50 13.47 1.16 3.20
CA LEU A 50 14.83 0.83 2.79
C LEU A 50 15.61 2.08 2.43
N PHE A 51 14.99 3.01 1.71
CA PHE A 51 15.59 4.30 1.36
C PHE A 51 15.91 5.11 2.63
N TYR A 52 14.98 5.19 3.57
CA TYR A 52 15.20 5.87 4.85
C TYR A 52 16.32 5.21 5.68
N ALA A 53 16.38 3.88 5.69
CA ALA A 53 17.44 3.13 6.36
C ALA A 53 18.81 3.40 5.71
N ALA A 54 18.87 3.48 4.37
CA ALA A 54 20.08 3.81 3.62
C ALA A 54 20.54 5.25 3.88
N GLU A 55 19.63 6.24 3.87
CA GLU A 55 19.92 7.61 4.29
C GLU A 55 20.51 7.64 5.69
N ARG A 56 19.89 6.91 6.64
CA ARG A 56 20.38 6.86 8.02
C ARG A 56 21.76 6.20 8.13
N PHE A 57 22.04 5.17 7.35
CA PHE A 57 23.34 4.50 7.30
C PHE A 57 24.43 5.44 6.76
N LEU A 58 24.10 6.23 5.73
CA LEU A 58 25.02 7.20 5.13
C LEU A 58 25.28 8.42 6.02
N VAL A 59 24.29 8.85 6.81
CA VAL A 59 24.41 10.00 7.72
C VAL A 59 25.17 9.64 9.01
N VAL A 60 25.11 8.38 9.44
CA VAL A 60 25.78 7.90 10.66
C VAL A 60 27.25 7.50 10.43
N LEU A 61 27.63 7.20 9.18
CA LEU A 61 29.00 6.88 8.79
C LEU A 61 29.85 8.15 8.60
#